data_AF-A0A934A9F2-F1
#
_entry.id   AF-A0A934A9F2-F1
#
_cell.length_a   1.000
_cell.length_b   1.000
_cell.length_c   1.000
_cell.angle_alpha   90.00
_cell.angle_beta   90.00
_cell.angle_gamma   90.00
#
_symmetry.space_group_name_H-M   'P 1'
#
loop_
_entity.id
_entity.type
_entity.pdbx_description
1 polymer ?
#
loop_
_entity_poly.entity_id
_entity_poly.type
_entity_poly.pdbx_seq_one_letter_code
_entity_poly.pdbx_strand_id
1 'polypeptide(L)'
;MMWFRWLFILLAFCGAQSVDCAAESPFVRPAVMAGKFYPEDTGRLSAVIDAMMRDAVTPEMEVPVALVVPHAGYTYSGQICADAFMLASRFSFDRIVILGTNHTASDFQGISIFDTGEFETPLGRIPVDEEIAKKLLSAGKPVTADRRVHLREHSIEVILPFIQKVFPKAKIIPVIIGEPNIDMCKWFGGILADAIREKNTLIIASSDLSHYPGYSDATEVDRRILNAMMRLDPGALLAEVRHQEGLKIRNLATTACGLGPILTAMAAARSLDADCGRVISHANSGDTTLGDRSRVVGYAAVSFCRASRSCGEPMTAGTQVQAPALTGEQKQVLLSFARKTIQEYLETETTPLFRRDDPAFLEKQGAFVTLKKHGELRGCIGNMTPDLPLYQVVGRMALSSALHDSRFPRLSLSELKDVKIEISALTPYQRVDSVDQIRIGQDGVMLKRSGRSAVFLPQVAPEQGWTRNEMLDNLCRKAGLSSDCWKEGAEFDTFQAIIFSEP
;
A
#
# COMPACT_ATOMS: atom_id res chain seq x y z
N MET A 1 66.45 -34.28 -73.06
CA MET A 1 66.19 -33.17 -74.00
C MET A 1 64.82 -32.63 -73.67
N MET A 2 64.71 -31.34 -73.33
CA MET A 2 63.45 -30.59 -73.14
C MET A 2 62.56 -30.95 -71.95
N TRP A 3 61.97 -30.05 -71.19
CA TRP A 3 62.25 -28.66 -70.75
C TRP A 3 61.13 -28.41 -69.70
N PHE A 4 61.47 -27.87 -68.53
CA PHE A 4 60.52 -27.56 -67.46
C PHE A 4 59.47 -26.53 -67.93
N ARG A 5 58.17 -26.79 -67.67
CA ARG A 5 57.13 -25.76 -67.59
C ARG A 5 56.37 -25.94 -66.27
N TRP A 6 56.59 -24.98 -65.37
CA TRP A 6 55.84 -24.82 -64.13
C TRP A 6 54.44 -24.28 -64.45
N LEU A 7 53.41 -25.03 -64.09
CA LEU A 7 52.02 -24.55 -64.13
C LEU A 7 51.65 -24.11 -62.70
N PHE A 8 51.60 -22.80 -62.47
CA PHE A 8 51.04 -22.23 -61.24
C PHE A 8 49.52 -22.41 -61.26
N ILE A 9 49.01 -23.30 -60.42
CA ILE A 9 47.57 -23.39 -60.12
C ILE A 9 47.26 -22.37 -59.03
N LEU A 10 46.61 -21.27 -59.41
CA LEU A 10 45.96 -20.33 -58.52
C LEU A 10 44.72 -21.02 -57.92
N LEU A 11 44.86 -21.63 -56.74
CA LEU A 11 43.73 -22.03 -55.91
C LEU A 11 43.11 -20.78 -55.30
N ALA A 12 42.02 -20.30 -55.91
CA ALA A 12 41.14 -19.31 -55.30
C ALA A 12 40.44 -19.96 -54.10
N PHE A 13 40.95 -19.68 -52.90
CA PHE A 13 40.27 -19.99 -51.65
C PHE A 13 39.06 -19.07 -51.53
N CYS A 14 37.89 -19.56 -51.92
CA CYS A 14 36.62 -18.91 -51.61
C CYS A 14 36.35 -19.15 -50.12
N GLY A 15 36.87 -18.25 -49.28
CA GLY A 15 36.52 -18.21 -47.86
C GLY A 15 35.05 -17.84 -47.75
N ALA A 16 34.18 -18.84 -47.58
CA ALA A 16 32.86 -18.63 -47.04
C ALA A 16 33.03 -18.13 -45.59
N GLN A 17 33.11 -16.81 -45.43
CA GLN A 17 32.84 -16.21 -44.13
C GLN A 17 31.35 -16.44 -43.86
N SER A 18 31.04 -17.45 -43.05
CA SER A 18 29.80 -17.46 -42.29
C SER A 18 29.78 -16.14 -41.52
N VAL A 19 28.97 -15.21 -41.99
CA VAL A 19 28.54 -14.09 -41.17
C VAL A 19 27.72 -14.74 -40.05
N ASP A 20 28.38 -15.05 -38.94
CA ASP A 20 27.68 -15.24 -37.67
C ASP A 20 26.94 -13.92 -37.45
N CYS A 21 25.66 -13.90 -37.78
CA CYS A 21 24.74 -12.89 -37.27
C CYS A 21 24.79 -13.02 -35.75
N ALA A 22 25.69 -12.28 -35.11
CA ALA A 22 25.64 -12.06 -33.68
C ALA A 22 24.22 -11.54 -33.40
N ALA A 23 23.40 -12.38 -32.76
CA ALA A 23 22.07 -11.98 -32.34
C ALA A 23 22.26 -10.72 -31.49
N GLU A 24 21.74 -9.58 -31.95
CA GLU A 24 21.77 -8.34 -31.18
C GLU A 24 21.20 -8.64 -29.79
N SER A 25 21.92 -8.21 -28.75
CA SER A 25 21.45 -8.39 -27.38
C SER A 25 20.05 -7.80 -27.23
N PRO A 26 19.09 -8.50 -26.60
CA PRO A 26 17.74 -8.02 -26.47
C PRO A 26 17.72 -6.64 -25.79
N PHE A 27 16.86 -5.74 -26.26
CA PHE A 27 16.72 -4.43 -25.66
C PHE A 27 16.25 -4.58 -24.19
N VAL A 28 16.95 -3.95 -23.26
CA VAL A 28 16.63 -4.01 -21.82
C VAL A 28 16.09 -2.67 -21.38
N ARG A 29 14.86 -2.63 -20.87
CA ARG A 29 14.31 -1.46 -20.18
C ARG A 29 14.84 -1.43 -18.74
N PRO A 30 15.60 -0.39 -18.33
CA PRO A 30 16.16 -0.31 -16.99
C PRO A 30 15.09 -0.08 -15.91
N ALA A 31 15.42 -0.42 -14.67
CA ALA A 31 14.61 -0.12 -13.49
C ALA A 31 14.71 1.38 -13.14
N VAL A 32 13.72 2.20 -13.50
CA VAL A 32 13.76 3.66 -13.26
C VAL A 32 13.12 4.09 -11.93
N MET A 33 12.45 3.17 -11.24
CA MET A 33 11.74 3.34 -9.97
C MET A 33 12.41 2.64 -8.78
N ALA A 34 13.45 1.84 -9.02
CA ALA A 34 14.34 1.35 -7.96
C ALA A 34 14.92 2.52 -7.15
N GLY A 35 14.92 2.39 -5.83
CA GLY A 35 15.31 3.45 -4.88
C GLY A 35 14.27 4.55 -4.68
N LYS A 36 13.13 4.52 -5.39
CA LYS A 36 12.05 5.52 -5.28
C LYS A 36 10.73 4.91 -4.81
N PHE A 37 10.25 3.90 -5.52
CA PHE A 37 8.98 3.23 -5.23
C PHE A 37 9.20 1.91 -4.49
N TYR A 38 10.36 1.29 -4.69
CA TYR A 38 10.77 0.06 -4.03
C TYR A 38 12.31 0.07 -3.87
N PRO A 39 12.89 -0.70 -2.93
CA PRO A 39 14.32 -0.69 -2.68
C PRO A 39 15.17 -1.07 -3.92
N GLU A 40 16.30 -0.39 -4.10
CA GLU A 40 17.27 -0.72 -5.15
C GLU A 40 18.19 -1.89 -4.79
N ASP A 41 18.38 -2.18 -3.50
CA ASP A 41 19.15 -3.33 -3.04
C ASP A 41 18.35 -4.62 -3.18
N THR A 42 18.94 -5.64 -3.84
CA THR A 42 18.31 -6.93 -4.12
C THR A 42 17.87 -7.66 -2.85
N GLY A 43 18.73 -7.70 -1.83
CA GLY A 43 18.46 -8.42 -0.58
C GLY A 43 17.30 -7.79 0.17
N ARG A 44 17.32 -6.46 0.27
CA ARG A 44 16.27 -5.67 0.91
C ARG A 44 14.95 -5.73 0.15
N LEU A 45 14.96 -5.60 -1.18
CA LEU A 45 13.74 -5.73 -2.01
C LEU A 45 13.09 -7.10 -1.82
N SER A 46 13.89 -8.17 -1.84
CA SER A 46 13.39 -9.52 -1.56
C SER A 46 12.77 -9.61 -0.16
N ALA A 47 13.46 -9.12 0.87
CA ALA A 47 12.99 -9.17 2.25
C ALA A 47 11.67 -8.40 2.46
N VAL A 48 11.51 -7.24 1.81
CA VAL A 48 10.26 -6.45 1.84
C VAL A 48 9.11 -7.25 1.25
N ILE A 49 9.30 -7.83 0.07
CA ILE A 49 8.26 -8.63 -0.60
C ILE A 49 7.93 -9.86 0.25
N ASP A 50 8.94 -10.55 0.80
CA ASP A 50 8.74 -11.73 1.64
C ASP A 50 7.96 -11.38 2.92
N ALA A 51 8.26 -10.25 3.56
CA ALA A 51 7.51 -9.76 4.71
C ALA A 51 6.04 -9.47 4.36
N MET A 52 5.79 -8.73 3.28
CA MET A 52 4.44 -8.41 2.83
C MET A 52 3.64 -9.65 2.42
N MET A 53 4.28 -10.62 1.77
CA MET A 53 3.65 -11.89 1.43
C MET A 53 3.31 -12.69 2.69
N ARG A 54 4.20 -12.77 3.70
CA ARG A 54 3.86 -13.45 4.97
C ARG A 54 2.64 -12.82 5.67
N ASP A 55 2.46 -11.52 5.50
CA ASP A 55 1.37 -10.74 6.11
C ASP A 55 0.13 -10.61 5.23
N ALA A 56 0.19 -11.16 4.02
CA ALA A 56 -0.88 -11.07 3.06
C ALA A 56 -2.10 -11.85 3.53
N VAL A 57 -3.28 -11.33 3.21
CA VAL A 57 -4.52 -12.09 3.42
C VAL A 57 -4.54 -13.30 2.49
N THR A 58 -5.06 -14.42 2.98
CA THR A 58 -5.17 -15.68 2.22
C THR A 58 -6.62 -16.00 1.94
N PRO A 59 -7.30 -15.27 1.04
CA PRO A 59 -8.72 -15.51 0.80
C PRO A 59 -8.91 -16.85 0.10
N GLU A 60 -9.94 -17.60 0.49
CA GLU A 60 -10.39 -18.77 -0.25
C GLU A 60 -11.16 -18.32 -1.49
N MET A 61 -10.45 -18.23 -2.60
CA MET A 61 -10.96 -17.77 -3.89
C MET A 61 -10.51 -18.69 -5.02
N GLU A 62 -11.25 -18.63 -6.11
CA GLU A 62 -10.96 -19.36 -7.35
C GLU A 62 -9.76 -18.79 -8.09
N VAL A 63 -9.32 -19.52 -9.12
CA VAL A 63 -8.28 -19.08 -10.04
C VAL A 63 -8.67 -17.71 -10.61
N PRO A 64 -7.85 -16.66 -10.40
CA PRO A 64 -8.12 -15.36 -10.99
C PRO A 64 -7.85 -15.42 -12.50
N VAL A 65 -8.79 -14.87 -13.28
CA VAL A 65 -8.56 -14.57 -14.71
C VAL A 65 -7.78 -13.25 -14.83
N ALA A 66 -8.14 -12.29 -13.98
CA ALA A 66 -7.47 -11.00 -13.91
C ALA A 66 -7.43 -10.48 -12.47
N LEU A 67 -6.41 -9.68 -12.16
CA LEU A 67 -6.27 -8.95 -10.90
C LEU A 67 -6.18 -7.45 -11.19
N VAL A 68 -6.82 -6.63 -10.37
CA VAL A 68 -6.50 -5.20 -10.24
C VAL A 68 -5.56 -5.06 -9.06
N VAL A 69 -4.41 -4.40 -9.25
CA VAL A 69 -3.41 -4.18 -8.20
C VAL A 69 -2.87 -2.73 -8.26
N PRO A 70 -2.45 -2.16 -7.12
CA PRO A 70 -1.91 -0.80 -7.07
C PRO A 70 -0.48 -0.72 -7.60
N HIS A 71 -0.04 0.51 -7.93
CA HIS A 71 1.31 0.80 -8.42
C HIS A 71 2.00 2.00 -7.76
N ALA A 72 1.48 2.49 -6.62
CA ALA A 72 2.24 3.39 -5.75
C ALA A 72 3.46 2.71 -5.09
N GLY A 73 4.26 3.49 -4.36
CA GLY A 73 5.43 2.97 -3.65
C GLY A 73 5.07 1.94 -2.56
N TYR A 74 5.96 0.96 -2.36
CA TYR A 74 5.74 -0.21 -1.51
C TYR A 74 5.42 0.14 -0.06
N THR A 75 5.97 1.26 0.45
CA THR A 75 5.64 1.81 1.77
C THR A 75 4.14 2.01 1.98
N TYR A 76 3.37 2.31 0.92
CA TYR A 76 1.95 2.60 1.01
C TYR A 76 1.07 1.50 0.44
N SER A 77 1.38 1.01 -0.76
CA SER A 77 0.50 0.10 -1.50
C SER A 77 1.02 -1.34 -1.61
N GLY A 78 2.29 -1.57 -1.25
CA GLY A 78 2.96 -2.85 -1.46
C GLY A 78 2.24 -4.02 -0.77
N GLN A 79 1.71 -3.79 0.42
CA GLN A 79 0.95 -4.79 1.16
C GLN A 79 -0.37 -5.19 0.47
N ILE A 80 -1.05 -4.24 -0.18
CA ILE A 80 -2.27 -4.52 -0.96
C ILE A 80 -1.91 -5.29 -2.25
N CYS A 81 -0.79 -4.95 -2.88
CA CYS A 81 -0.26 -5.72 -4.00
C CYS A 81 0.04 -7.17 -3.57
N ALA A 82 0.72 -7.35 -2.43
CA ALA A 82 1.04 -8.66 -1.87
C ALA A 82 -0.21 -9.52 -1.59
N ASP A 83 -1.32 -8.92 -1.16
CA ASP A 83 -2.60 -9.63 -0.97
C ASP A 83 -3.10 -10.27 -2.27
N ALA A 84 -3.02 -9.55 -3.40
CA ALA A 84 -3.38 -10.08 -4.70
C ALA A 84 -2.43 -11.20 -5.16
N PHE A 85 -1.13 -10.99 -4.95
CA PHE A 85 -0.10 -11.96 -5.33
C PHE A 85 -0.09 -13.20 -4.44
N MET A 86 -0.51 -13.10 -3.18
CA MET A 86 -0.70 -14.24 -2.31
C MET A 86 -1.80 -15.16 -2.83
N LEU A 87 -2.94 -14.59 -3.27
CA LEU A 87 -3.96 -15.38 -3.98
C LEU A 87 -3.39 -16.02 -5.25
N ALA A 88 -2.71 -15.22 -6.08
CA ALA A 88 -2.17 -15.70 -7.36
C ALA A 88 -1.13 -16.82 -7.19
N SER A 89 -0.33 -16.78 -6.12
CA SER A 89 0.74 -17.75 -5.83
C SER A 89 0.24 -19.19 -5.59
N ARG A 90 -1.06 -19.35 -5.34
CA ARG A 90 -1.72 -20.66 -5.18
C ARG A 90 -1.90 -21.39 -6.51
N PHE A 91 -1.66 -20.69 -7.61
CA PHE A 91 -1.82 -21.18 -8.97
C PHE A 91 -0.51 -20.98 -9.74
N SER A 92 -0.38 -21.69 -10.85
CA SER A 92 0.73 -21.51 -11.78
C SER A 92 0.30 -20.65 -12.95
N PHE A 93 1.11 -19.67 -13.35
CA PHE A 93 0.94 -18.92 -14.59
C PHE A 93 2.29 -18.85 -15.33
N ASP A 94 2.28 -19.11 -16.63
CA ASP A 94 3.49 -19.06 -17.47
C ASP A 94 3.70 -17.67 -18.09
N ARG A 95 2.65 -16.85 -18.10
CA ARG A 95 2.61 -15.55 -18.75
C ARG A 95 1.79 -14.57 -17.92
N ILE A 96 2.27 -13.34 -17.83
CA ILE A 96 1.58 -12.27 -17.12
C ILE A 96 1.39 -11.09 -18.08
N VAL A 97 0.14 -10.78 -18.42
CA VAL A 97 -0.18 -9.55 -19.15
C VAL A 97 -0.28 -8.42 -18.12
N ILE A 98 0.45 -7.32 -18.32
CA ILE A 98 0.40 -6.18 -17.40
C ILE A 98 -0.12 -4.97 -18.18
N LEU A 99 -1.36 -4.60 -17.87
CA LEU A 99 -2.03 -3.42 -18.40
C LEU A 99 -1.68 -2.23 -17.50
N GLY A 100 -0.78 -1.38 -17.98
CA GLY A 100 -0.37 -0.13 -17.34
C GLY A 100 -1.12 1.07 -17.89
N THR A 101 -1.21 2.12 -17.07
CA THR A 101 -1.66 3.45 -17.50
C THR A 101 -0.47 4.33 -17.88
N ASN A 102 -0.73 5.40 -18.62
CA ASN A 102 0.28 6.34 -19.09
C ASN A 102 0.28 7.64 -18.26
N HIS A 103 1.37 7.89 -17.53
CA HIS A 103 1.62 9.11 -16.76
C HIS A 103 2.67 10.03 -17.39
N THR A 104 3.43 9.54 -18.38
CA THR A 104 4.68 10.20 -18.81
C THR A 104 4.64 10.77 -20.23
N ALA A 105 3.72 10.30 -21.08
CA ALA A 105 3.59 10.74 -22.47
C ALA A 105 2.20 11.33 -22.72
N SER A 106 2.00 12.60 -22.40
CA SER A 106 0.67 13.24 -22.47
C SER A 106 0.03 13.27 -23.86
N ASP A 107 0.82 13.09 -24.93
CA ASP A 107 0.39 13.04 -26.32
C ASP A 107 -0.09 11.64 -26.78
N PHE A 108 0.11 10.62 -25.96
CA PHE A 108 -0.20 9.24 -26.33
C PHE A 108 -1.62 8.82 -25.89
N GLN A 109 -2.47 8.52 -26.88
CA GLN A 109 -3.88 8.15 -26.67
C GLN A 109 -4.20 6.67 -26.95
N GLY A 110 -3.36 5.96 -27.70
CA GLY A 110 -3.62 4.60 -28.18
C GLY A 110 -3.26 3.49 -27.18
N ILE A 111 -2.87 2.33 -27.72
CA ILE A 111 -2.37 1.19 -26.95
C ILE A 111 -0.95 0.87 -27.40
N SER A 112 0.02 0.87 -26.49
CA SER A 112 1.41 0.58 -26.80
C SER A 112 1.84 -0.72 -26.16
N ILE A 113 2.33 -1.66 -26.97
CA ILE A 113 2.86 -2.95 -26.52
C ILE A 113 4.37 -2.87 -26.54
N PHE A 114 5.01 -3.21 -25.42
CA PHE A 114 6.45 -3.44 -25.42
C PHE A 114 6.70 -4.82 -26.00
N ASP A 115 7.16 -4.87 -27.24
CA ASP A 115 6.96 -6.03 -28.11
C ASP A 115 8.10 -7.05 -28.10
N THR A 116 9.30 -6.61 -27.74
CA THR A 116 10.55 -7.38 -27.81
C THR A 116 11.51 -6.91 -26.74
N GLY A 117 12.33 -7.81 -26.20
CA GLY A 117 13.33 -7.51 -25.17
C GLY A 117 12.93 -7.90 -23.74
N GLU A 118 13.47 -7.18 -22.76
CA GLU A 118 13.36 -7.52 -21.33
C GLU A 118 13.16 -6.26 -20.47
N PHE A 119 12.59 -6.43 -19.27
CA PHE A 119 12.59 -5.41 -18.22
C PHE A 119 13.59 -5.81 -17.14
N GLU A 120 14.36 -4.85 -16.65
CA GLU A 120 15.28 -5.04 -15.53
C GLU A 120 14.64 -4.56 -14.22
N THR A 121 14.90 -5.29 -13.13
CA THR A 121 14.66 -4.89 -11.75
C THR A 121 15.89 -5.28 -10.91
N PRO A 122 15.99 -4.85 -9.64
CA PRO A 122 17.03 -5.34 -8.74
C PRO A 122 17.03 -6.86 -8.52
N LEU A 123 15.92 -7.57 -8.81
CA LEU A 123 15.83 -9.03 -8.72
C LEU A 123 16.31 -9.74 -9.99
N GLY A 124 16.70 -9.00 -11.03
CA GLY A 124 17.14 -9.51 -12.32
C GLY A 124 16.21 -9.10 -13.46
N ARG A 125 16.36 -9.76 -14.61
CA ARG A 125 15.61 -9.45 -15.83
C ARG A 125 14.39 -10.34 -16.00
N ILE A 126 13.35 -9.80 -16.61
CA ILE A 126 12.13 -10.52 -16.96
C ILE A 126 11.84 -10.35 -18.47
N PRO A 127 11.80 -11.45 -19.24
CA PRO A 127 11.65 -11.38 -20.70
C PRO A 127 10.20 -11.16 -21.12
N VAL A 128 10.04 -10.51 -22.28
CA VAL A 128 8.74 -10.31 -22.93
C VAL A 128 8.31 -11.56 -23.70
N ASP A 129 7.01 -11.85 -23.69
CA ASP A 129 6.43 -12.83 -24.60
C ASP A 129 6.20 -12.22 -26.00
N GLU A 130 7.24 -12.30 -26.84
CA GLU A 130 7.21 -11.72 -28.18
C GLU A 130 6.18 -12.39 -29.11
N GLU A 131 5.80 -13.65 -28.87
CA GLU A 131 4.80 -14.37 -29.67
C GLU A 131 3.43 -13.70 -29.49
N ILE A 132 3.02 -13.51 -28.24
CA ILE A 132 1.75 -12.85 -27.93
C ILE A 132 1.80 -11.37 -28.29
N ALA A 133 2.91 -10.68 -28.03
CA ALA A 133 3.05 -9.27 -28.40
C ALA A 133 2.85 -9.05 -29.91
N LYS A 134 3.48 -9.88 -30.76
CA LYS A 134 3.28 -9.84 -32.22
C LYS A 134 1.83 -10.14 -32.62
N LYS A 135 1.18 -11.12 -31.98
CA LYS A 135 -0.24 -11.43 -32.22
C LYS A 135 -1.13 -10.22 -31.92
N LEU A 136 -0.92 -9.53 -30.81
CA LEU A 136 -1.69 -8.35 -30.42
C LEU A 136 -1.42 -7.15 -31.37
N LEU A 137 -0.17 -6.94 -31.78
CA LEU A 137 0.20 -5.89 -32.74
C LEU A 137 -0.45 -6.09 -34.12
N SER A 138 -0.75 -7.33 -34.50
CA SER A 138 -1.41 -7.64 -35.79
C SER A 138 -2.82 -7.07 -35.92
N ALA A 139 -3.43 -6.64 -34.80
CA ALA A 139 -4.71 -5.93 -34.78
C ALA A 139 -4.65 -4.56 -35.49
N GLY A 140 -3.46 -3.99 -35.67
CA GLY A 140 -3.28 -2.67 -36.27
C GLY A 140 -3.69 -1.52 -35.36
N LYS A 141 -3.76 -0.31 -35.92
CA LYS A 141 -4.09 0.90 -35.15
C LYS A 141 -5.47 0.77 -34.46
N PRO A 142 -5.61 1.25 -33.20
CA PRO A 142 -4.68 2.11 -32.47
C PRO A 142 -3.57 1.39 -31.66
N VAL A 143 -3.31 0.10 -31.91
CA VAL A 143 -2.24 -0.65 -31.26
C VAL A 143 -0.91 -0.41 -31.97
N THR A 144 0.13 -0.03 -31.22
CA THR A 144 1.48 0.25 -31.73
C THR A 144 2.57 -0.34 -30.82
N ALA A 145 3.81 -0.39 -31.33
CA ALA A 145 5.00 -0.76 -30.54
C ALA A 145 5.82 0.49 -30.17
N ASP A 146 5.18 1.49 -29.56
CA ASP A 146 5.88 2.73 -29.18
C ASP A 146 6.59 2.54 -27.84
N ARG A 147 7.86 2.13 -27.89
CA ARG A 147 8.69 1.91 -26.70
C ARG A 147 8.85 3.16 -25.84
N ARG A 148 8.78 4.37 -26.40
CA ARG A 148 9.06 5.63 -25.68
C ARG A 148 8.14 5.80 -24.48
N VAL A 149 6.87 5.40 -24.61
CA VAL A 149 5.87 5.52 -23.55
C VAL A 149 6.14 4.59 -22.37
N HIS A 150 6.95 3.55 -22.55
CA HIS A 150 7.33 2.61 -21.49
C HIS A 150 8.55 3.06 -20.70
N LEU A 151 9.48 3.80 -21.31
CA LEU A 151 10.84 4.00 -20.77
C LEU A 151 10.88 4.69 -19.40
N ARG A 152 9.91 5.55 -19.11
CA ARG A 152 9.83 6.30 -17.85
C ARG A 152 8.57 6.00 -17.04
N GLU A 153 7.69 5.16 -17.57
CA GLU A 153 6.42 4.82 -16.94
C GLU A 153 6.62 3.86 -15.77
N HIS A 154 5.88 4.05 -14.68
CA HIS A 154 6.01 3.25 -13.46
C HIS A 154 4.89 2.23 -13.26
N SER A 155 3.72 2.44 -13.88
CA SER A 155 2.53 1.61 -13.66
C SER A 155 2.76 0.12 -13.93
N ILE A 156 3.67 -0.25 -14.82
CA ILE A 156 4.08 -1.64 -15.05
C ILE A 156 5.22 -2.04 -14.13
N GLU A 157 6.26 -1.21 -14.03
CA GLU A 157 7.53 -1.56 -13.37
C GLU A 157 7.37 -1.91 -11.89
N VAL A 158 6.55 -1.15 -11.16
CA VAL A 158 6.39 -1.31 -9.71
C VAL A 158 5.84 -2.69 -9.33
N ILE A 159 5.13 -3.35 -10.25
CA ILE A 159 4.54 -4.68 -10.05
C ILE A 159 5.53 -5.81 -10.38
N LEU A 160 6.55 -5.56 -11.20
CA LEU A 160 7.47 -6.58 -11.70
C LEU A 160 8.21 -7.36 -10.61
N PRO A 161 8.69 -6.76 -9.50
CA PRO A 161 9.36 -7.52 -8.46
C PRO A 161 8.45 -8.58 -7.81
N PHE A 162 7.16 -8.28 -7.62
CA PHE A 162 6.18 -9.28 -7.15
C PHE A 162 6.02 -10.43 -8.15
N ILE A 163 5.94 -10.12 -9.44
CA ILE A 163 5.87 -11.14 -10.50
C ILE A 163 7.11 -12.03 -10.48
N GLN A 164 8.32 -11.46 -10.38
CA GLN A 164 9.56 -12.25 -10.36
C GLN A 164 9.67 -13.15 -9.13
N LYS A 165 9.13 -12.72 -7.97
CA LYS A 165 9.12 -13.54 -6.75
C LYS A 165 8.10 -14.67 -6.82
N VAL A 166 6.91 -14.42 -7.35
CA VAL A 166 5.82 -15.40 -7.37
C VAL A 166 5.88 -16.32 -8.60
N PHE A 167 6.28 -15.78 -9.74
CA PHE A 167 6.33 -16.47 -11.04
C PHE A 167 7.71 -16.30 -11.70
N PRO A 168 8.80 -16.86 -11.12
CA PRO A 168 10.18 -16.60 -11.56
C PRO A 168 10.51 -17.05 -12.99
N LYS A 169 9.66 -17.86 -13.62
CA LYS A 169 9.82 -18.34 -14.99
C LYS A 169 8.85 -17.70 -15.99
N ALA A 170 7.91 -16.88 -15.51
CA ALA A 170 6.89 -16.30 -16.38
C ALA A 170 7.48 -15.23 -17.30
N LYS A 171 6.93 -15.17 -18.52
CA LYS A 171 7.17 -14.04 -19.43
C LYS A 171 6.11 -12.96 -19.22
N ILE A 172 6.43 -11.72 -19.55
CA ILE A 172 5.46 -10.61 -19.43
C ILE A 172 4.99 -10.11 -20.79
N ILE A 173 3.79 -9.54 -20.81
CA ILE A 173 3.25 -8.79 -21.95
C ILE A 173 2.92 -7.38 -21.45
N PRO A 174 3.87 -6.44 -21.51
CA PRO A 174 3.69 -5.07 -21.03
C PRO A 174 2.87 -4.27 -22.04
N VAL A 175 1.72 -3.75 -21.59
CA VAL A 175 0.82 -2.96 -22.43
C VAL A 175 0.49 -1.67 -21.71
N ILE A 176 0.81 -0.52 -22.32
CA ILE A 176 0.36 0.78 -21.85
C ILE A 176 -0.89 1.18 -22.60
N ILE A 177 -1.92 1.54 -21.85
CA ILE A 177 -3.15 2.13 -22.36
C ILE A 177 -3.09 3.62 -22.09
N GLY A 178 -3.24 4.41 -23.16
CA GLY A 178 -3.31 5.86 -23.09
C GLY A 178 -4.66 6.33 -22.54
N GLU A 179 -5.34 7.17 -23.30
CA GLU A 179 -6.61 7.77 -22.86
C GLU A 179 -7.72 6.70 -22.72
N PRO A 180 -8.46 6.66 -21.59
CA PRO A 180 -9.48 5.65 -21.36
C PRO A 180 -10.71 5.85 -22.25
N ASN A 181 -10.70 5.20 -23.41
CA ASN A 181 -11.86 5.06 -24.30
C ASN A 181 -12.49 3.67 -24.15
N ILE A 182 -13.77 3.61 -23.75
CA ILE A 182 -14.45 2.34 -23.45
C ILE A 182 -14.58 1.40 -24.64
N ASP A 183 -14.80 1.93 -25.84
CA ASP A 183 -14.96 1.11 -27.04
C ASP A 183 -13.61 0.48 -27.43
N MET A 184 -12.53 1.28 -27.36
CA MET A 184 -11.16 0.79 -27.53
C MET A 184 -10.80 -0.26 -26.47
N CYS A 185 -11.12 -0.03 -25.19
CA CYS A 185 -10.82 -0.97 -24.10
C CYS A 185 -11.59 -2.30 -24.28
N LYS A 186 -12.87 -2.24 -24.66
CA LYS A 186 -13.69 -3.44 -24.93
C LYS A 186 -13.17 -4.21 -26.13
N TRP A 187 -12.88 -3.51 -27.22
CA TRP A 187 -12.33 -4.10 -28.44
C TRP A 187 -11.00 -4.79 -28.19
N PHE A 188 -10.05 -4.09 -27.56
CA PHE A 188 -8.74 -4.65 -27.26
C PHE A 188 -8.80 -5.76 -26.21
N GLY A 189 -9.69 -5.65 -25.22
CA GLY A 189 -9.94 -6.73 -24.25
C GLY A 189 -10.39 -8.03 -24.92
N GLY A 190 -11.24 -7.96 -25.94
CA GLY A 190 -11.62 -9.12 -26.76
C GLY A 190 -10.43 -9.73 -27.52
N ILE A 191 -9.63 -8.89 -28.19
CA ILE A 191 -8.41 -9.33 -28.89
C ILE A 191 -7.43 -9.98 -27.92
N LEU A 192 -7.25 -9.41 -26.74
CA LEU A 192 -6.40 -9.93 -25.69
C LEU A 192 -6.88 -11.31 -25.23
N ALA A 193 -8.18 -11.46 -24.97
CA ALA A 193 -8.77 -12.73 -24.60
C ALA A 193 -8.52 -13.81 -25.66
N ASP A 194 -8.74 -13.50 -26.94
CA ASP A 194 -8.49 -14.42 -28.05
C ASP A 194 -6.99 -14.73 -28.24
N ALA A 195 -6.12 -13.81 -27.84
CA ALA A 195 -4.68 -14.02 -27.83
C ALA A 195 -4.24 -15.06 -26.79
N ILE A 196 -4.93 -15.12 -25.64
CA ILE A 196 -4.46 -15.86 -24.45
C ILE A 196 -5.36 -17.03 -24.01
N ARG A 197 -6.55 -17.25 -24.62
CA ARG A 197 -7.58 -18.22 -24.16
C ARG A 197 -7.08 -19.63 -23.84
N GLU A 198 -6.13 -20.15 -24.60
CA GLU A 198 -5.58 -21.51 -24.43
C GLU A 198 -4.19 -21.50 -23.77
N LYS A 199 -3.79 -20.36 -23.22
CA LYS A 199 -2.49 -20.17 -22.58
C LYS A 199 -2.72 -19.95 -21.09
N ASN A 200 -1.82 -20.50 -20.28
CA ASN A 200 -1.84 -20.29 -18.84
C ASN A 200 -1.36 -18.88 -18.48
N THR A 201 -2.27 -17.91 -18.49
CA THR A 201 -1.97 -16.47 -18.46
C THR A 201 -2.80 -15.76 -17.40
N LEU A 202 -2.16 -14.91 -16.61
CA LEU A 202 -2.82 -13.98 -15.70
C LEU A 202 -2.82 -12.57 -16.29
N ILE A 203 -3.95 -11.87 -16.22
CA ILE A 203 -4.02 -10.44 -16.55
C ILE A 203 -3.88 -9.62 -15.26
N ILE A 204 -3.05 -8.59 -15.30
CA ILE A 204 -2.91 -7.61 -14.22
C ILE A 204 -3.30 -6.24 -14.77
N ALA A 205 -4.36 -5.64 -14.23
CA ALA A 205 -4.69 -4.24 -14.40
C ALA A 205 -4.03 -3.41 -13.30
N SER A 206 -3.15 -2.51 -13.69
CA SER A 206 -2.41 -1.66 -12.79
C SER A 206 -3.17 -0.36 -12.52
N SER A 207 -3.66 -0.17 -11.28
CA SER A 207 -4.39 1.03 -10.88
C SER A 207 -4.36 1.26 -9.38
N ASP A 208 -4.02 2.47 -8.98
CA ASP A 208 -4.46 3.05 -7.71
C ASP A 208 -5.92 3.57 -7.85
N LEU A 209 -6.57 3.93 -6.75
CA LEU A 209 -7.95 4.42 -6.71
C LEU A 209 -8.01 5.95 -6.55
N SER A 210 -8.72 6.47 -5.55
CA SER A 210 -8.91 7.92 -5.38
C SER A 210 -7.59 8.64 -5.09
N HIS A 211 -7.35 9.79 -5.74
CA HIS A 211 -6.13 10.58 -5.55
C HIS A 211 -6.42 11.91 -4.85
N TYR A 212 -5.85 12.04 -3.65
CA TYR A 212 -5.75 13.23 -2.80
C TYR A 212 -6.99 13.79 -2.08
N PRO A 213 -8.20 13.18 -2.08
CA PRO A 213 -9.25 13.69 -1.22
C PRO A 213 -8.91 13.43 0.26
N GLY A 214 -9.71 13.99 1.17
CA GLY A 214 -9.60 13.65 2.59
C GLY A 214 -9.97 12.18 2.84
N TYR A 215 -9.48 11.59 3.93
CA TYR A 215 -9.67 10.16 4.22
C TYR A 215 -11.12 9.66 4.10
N SER A 216 -12.09 10.40 4.65
CA SER A 216 -13.51 9.98 4.62
C SER A 216 -14.07 9.95 3.20
N ASP A 217 -13.70 10.96 2.40
CA ASP A 217 -14.12 11.09 1.01
C ASP A 217 -13.45 9.99 0.16
N ALA A 218 -12.16 9.72 0.38
CA ALA A 218 -11.44 8.62 -0.26
C ALA A 218 -12.12 7.28 -0.01
N THR A 219 -12.45 7.00 1.27
CA THR A 219 -13.09 5.75 1.68
C THR A 219 -14.44 5.56 0.97
N GLU A 220 -15.26 6.61 0.89
CA GLU A 220 -16.57 6.51 0.23
C GLU A 220 -16.45 6.39 -1.29
N VAL A 221 -15.57 7.16 -1.92
CA VAL A 221 -15.30 7.10 -3.37
C VAL A 221 -14.78 5.71 -3.74
N ASP A 222 -13.74 5.23 -3.06
CA ASP A 222 -13.14 3.92 -3.32
C ASP A 222 -14.17 2.80 -3.16
N ARG A 223 -14.98 2.83 -2.08
CA ARG A 223 -16.02 1.83 -1.83
C ARG A 223 -17.03 1.74 -2.98
N ARG A 224 -17.42 2.88 -3.57
CA ARG A 224 -18.33 2.91 -4.72
C ARG A 224 -17.69 2.35 -5.97
N ILE A 225 -16.44 2.73 -6.23
CA ILE A 225 -15.66 2.21 -7.36
C ILE A 225 -15.47 0.69 -7.25
N LEU A 226 -15.13 0.18 -6.05
CA LEU A 226 -14.98 -1.25 -5.80
C LEU A 226 -16.29 -2.01 -5.99
N ASN A 227 -17.41 -1.49 -5.47
CA ASN A 227 -18.72 -2.06 -5.70
C ASN A 227 -19.10 -2.10 -7.20
N ALA A 228 -18.66 -1.12 -7.99
CA ALA A 228 -18.85 -1.13 -9.43
C ALA A 228 -17.95 -2.17 -10.12
N MET A 229 -16.69 -2.32 -9.70
CA MET A 229 -15.77 -3.35 -10.20
C MET A 229 -16.29 -4.77 -9.93
N MET A 230 -16.89 -5.02 -8.76
CA MET A 230 -17.45 -6.34 -8.39
C MET A 230 -18.54 -6.83 -9.34
N ARG A 231 -19.23 -5.91 -10.03
CA ARG A 231 -20.27 -6.24 -11.03
C ARG A 231 -19.72 -6.71 -12.36
N LEU A 232 -18.40 -6.61 -12.57
CA LEU A 232 -17.73 -6.97 -13.82
C LEU A 232 -18.43 -6.36 -15.07
N ASP A 233 -18.88 -5.12 -14.96
CA ASP A 233 -19.49 -4.35 -16.05
C ASP A 233 -18.65 -3.08 -16.36
N PRO A 234 -17.88 -3.07 -17.46
CA PRO A 234 -17.09 -1.90 -17.85
C PRO A 234 -17.93 -0.62 -18.03
N GLY A 235 -19.18 -0.75 -18.50
CA GLY A 235 -20.07 0.40 -18.69
C GLY A 235 -20.53 0.98 -17.36
N ALA A 236 -20.91 0.11 -16.41
CA ALA A 236 -21.32 0.53 -15.08
C ALA A 236 -20.16 1.18 -14.30
N LEU A 237 -18.94 0.62 -14.40
CA LEU A 237 -17.76 1.22 -13.78
C LEU A 237 -17.47 2.61 -14.34
N LEU A 238 -17.47 2.77 -15.67
CA LEU A 238 -17.23 4.08 -16.29
C LEU A 238 -18.30 5.10 -15.88
N ALA A 239 -19.57 4.68 -15.77
CA ALA A 239 -20.64 5.54 -15.31
C ALA A 239 -20.42 6.00 -13.86
N GLU A 240 -20.02 5.10 -12.96
CA GLU A 240 -19.73 5.44 -11.56
C GLU A 240 -18.53 6.38 -11.45
N VAL A 241 -17.43 6.12 -12.18
CA VAL A 241 -16.26 7.02 -12.23
C VAL A 241 -16.67 8.44 -12.65
N ARG A 242 -17.39 8.56 -13.77
CA ARG A 242 -17.86 9.87 -14.26
C ARG A 242 -18.79 10.55 -13.28
N HIS A 243 -19.64 9.78 -12.59
CA HIS A 243 -20.52 10.31 -11.57
C HIS A 243 -19.71 10.91 -10.41
N GLN A 244 -18.77 10.14 -9.84
CA GLN A 244 -17.93 10.56 -8.72
C GLN A 244 -17.05 11.77 -9.07
N GLU A 245 -16.42 11.77 -10.25
CA GLU A 245 -15.61 12.91 -10.73
C GLU A 245 -16.46 14.16 -10.97
N GLY A 246 -17.75 14.00 -11.29
CA GLY A 246 -18.72 15.09 -11.41
C GLY A 246 -19.17 15.71 -10.07
N LEU A 247 -18.96 15.04 -8.93
CA LEU A 247 -19.38 15.51 -7.61
C LEU A 247 -18.53 16.67 -7.05
N LYS A 248 -17.42 17.03 -7.71
CA LYS A 248 -16.50 18.11 -7.30
C LYS A 248 -16.01 17.97 -5.85
N ILE A 249 -15.72 16.73 -5.44
CA ILE A 249 -15.14 16.42 -4.13
C ILE A 249 -13.80 17.16 -3.98
N ARG A 250 -13.58 17.77 -2.82
CA ARG A 250 -12.39 18.60 -2.58
C ARG A 250 -11.11 17.78 -2.76
N ASN A 251 -10.18 18.32 -3.55
CA ASN A 251 -8.87 17.74 -3.88
C ASN A 251 -8.91 16.38 -4.63
N LEU A 252 -10.08 15.84 -4.98
CA LEU A 252 -10.16 14.59 -5.74
C LEU A 252 -9.65 14.83 -7.16
N ALA A 253 -8.48 14.29 -7.48
CA ALA A 253 -7.87 14.44 -8.80
C ALA A 253 -8.35 13.38 -9.79
N THR A 254 -8.53 12.14 -9.32
CA THR A 254 -9.09 11.02 -10.08
C THR A 254 -9.65 9.99 -9.10
N THR A 255 -10.52 9.12 -9.58
CA THR A 255 -11.10 7.99 -8.83
C THR A 255 -10.39 6.66 -9.08
N ALA A 256 -9.67 6.55 -10.21
CA ALA A 256 -8.81 5.42 -10.56
C ALA A 256 -7.85 5.84 -11.69
N CYS A 257 -6.54 5.91 -11.41
CA CYS A 257 -5.55 6.32 -12.41
C CYS A 257 -5.40 5.32 -13.57
N GLY A 258 -5.73 4.05 -13.34
CA GLY A 258 -5.70 2.95 -14.29
C GLY A 258 -7.07 2.57 -14.83
N LEU A 259 -7.97 3.53 -15.05
CA LEU A 259 -9.31 3.25 -15.60
C LEU A 259 -9.25 2.46 -16.93
N GLY A 260 -8.41 2.86 -17.88
CA GLY A 260 -8.23 2.14 -19.15
C GLY A 260 -7.78 0.68 -18.97
N PRO A 261 -6.72 0.43 -18.18
CA PRO A 261 -6.32 -0.91 -17.74
C PRO A 261 -7.46 -1.74 -17.12
N ILE A 262 -8.21 -1.17 -16.18
CA ILE A 262 -9.31 -1.87 -15.51
C ILE A 262 -10.42 -2.22 -16.51
N LEU A 263 -10.86 -1.27 -17.33
CA LEU A 263 -11.92 -1.52 -18.32
C LEU A 263 -11.51 -2.62 -19.32
N THR A 264 -10.25 -2.61 -19.75
CA THR A 264 -9.70 -3.61 -20.66
C THR A 264 -9.60 -4.98 -20.00
N ALA A 265 -9.12 -5.05 -18.75
CA ALA A 265 -9.07 -6.30 -17.99
C ALA A 265 -10.46 -6.88 -17.74
N MET A 266 -11.45 -6.04 -17.40
CA MET A 266 -12.84 -6.49 -17.24
C MET A 266 -13.41 -7.05 -18.55
N ALA A 267 -13.16 -6.39 -19.68
CA ALA A 267 -13.62 -6.87 -20.99
C ALA A 267 -12.95 -8.19 -21.40
N ALA A 268 -11.63 -8.31 -21.18
CA ALA A 268 -10.90 -9.54 -21.43
C ALA A 268 -11.36 -10.68 -20.50
N ALA A 269 -11.51 -10.39 -19.20
CA ALA A 269 -11.94 -11.38 -18.22
C ALA A 269 -13.34 -11.93 -18.53
N ARG A 270 -14.30 -11.09 -18.93
CA ARG A 270 -15.62 -11.54 -19.39
C ARG A 270 -15.54 -12.44 -20.61
N SER A 271 -14.67 -12.09 -21.55
CA SER A 271 -14.46 -12.90 -22.76
C SER A 271 -13.80 -14.25 -22.43
N LEU A 272 -13.08 -14.33 -21.32
CA LEU A 272 -12.48 -15.54 -20.73
C LEU A 272 -13.36 -16.16 -19.63
N ASP A 273 -14.68 -15.95 -19.73
CA ASP A 273 -15.70 -16.61 -18.91
C ASP A 273 -15.70 -16.24 -17.41
N ALA A 274 -15.06 -15.13 -17.01
CA ALA A 274 -15.28 -14.54 -15.69
C ALA A 274 -16.65 -13.85 -15.63
N ASP A 275 -17.35 -13.99 -14.52
CA ASP A 275 -18.71 -13.49 -14.31
C ASP A 275 -18.85 -12.62 -13.05
N CYS A 276 -17.81 -12.56 -12.21
CA CYS A 276 -17.83 -11.73 -11.00
C CYS A 276 -16.47 -11.12 -10.66
N GLY A 277 -16.53 -10.02 -9.91
CA GLY A 277 -15.39 -9.43 -9.21
C GLY A 277 -15.49 -9.62 -7.71
N ARG A 278 -14.35 -9.80 -7.05
CA ARG A 278 -14.24 -9.93 -5.60
C ARG A 278 -13.11 -9.07 -5.08
N VAL A 279 -13.41 -8.21 -4.11
CA VAL A 279 -12.39 -7.43 -3.41
C VAL A 279 -11.58 -8.37 -2.51
N ILE A 280 -10.28 -8.41 -2.74
CA ILE A 280 -9.30 -9.14 -1.93
C ILE A 280 -8.91 -8.27 -0.73
N SER A 281 -8.56 -7.01 -1.00
CA SER A 281 -8.14 -6.06 0.01
C SER A 281 -8.34 -4.62 -0.46
N HIS A 282 -8.49 -3.71 0.50
CA HIS A 282 -8.59 -2.27 0.29
C HIS A 282 -7.96 -1.54 1.48
N ALA A 283 -7.25 -0.46 1.19
CA ALA A 283 -6.75 0.52 2.14
C ALA A 283 -6.46 1.83 1.40
N ASN A 284 -6.16 2.90 2.12
CA ASN A 284 -5.55 4.09 1.55
C ASN A 284 -4.25 4.45 2.26
N SER A 285 -3.48 5.39 1.70
CA SER A 285 -2.18 5.79 2.27
C SER A 285 -2.28 6.23 3.74
N GLY A 286 -3.42 6.80 4.16
CA GLY A 286 -3.68 7.23 5.53
C GLY A 286 -3.95 6.10 6.53
N ASP A 287 -4.10 4.85 6.07
CA ASP A 287 -4.19 3.66 6.93
C ASP A 287 -2.81 3.17 7.39
N THR A 288 -1.75 3.55 6.66
CA THR A 288 -0.38 3.25 7.07
C THR A 288 0.04 4.09 8.27
N THR A 289 0.91 3.54 9.11
CA THR A 289 1.42 4.29 10.29
C THR A 289 2.18 5.55 9.89
N LEU A 290 2.76 5.59 8.68
CA LEU A 290 3.53 6.70 8.14
C LEU A 290 2.70 7.73 7.34
N GLY A 291 1.44 7.42 6.99
CA GLY A 291 0.67 8.23 6.05
C GLY A 291 -0.12 9.38 6.68
N ASP A 292 -0.33 10.46 5.94
CA ASP A 292 -1.23 11.55 6.34
C ASP A 292 -2.68 11.24 5.92
N ARG A 293 -3.67 11.77 6.67
CA ARG A 293 -5.12 11.54 6.41
C ARG A 293 -5.82 12.75 5.77
N SER A 294 -5.13 13.88 5.61
CA SER A 294 -5.72 15.08 4.99
C SER A 294 -5.79 14.98 3.47
N ARG A 295 -4.86 14.24 2.86
CA ARG A 295 -4.80 13.93 1.43
C ARG A 295 -4.26 12.53 1.23
N VAL A 296 -5.12 11.60 0.81
CA VAL A 296 -4.75 10.18 0.69
C VAL A 296 -4.82 9.67 -0.74
N VAL A 297 -4.16 8.55 -1.00
CA VAL A 297 -4.36 7.76 -2.22
C VAL A 297 -4.96 6.41 -1.85
N GLY A 298 -6.04 6.01 -2.53
CA GLY A 298 -6.70 4.72 -2.35
C GLY A 298 -6.01 3.58 -3.08
N TYR A 299 -6.01 2.38 -2.50
CA TYR A 299 -5.39 1.17 -3.05
C TYR A 299 -6.32 -0.02 -2.88
N ALA A 300 -6.43 -0.86 -3.91
CA ALA A 300 -7.19 -2.09 -3.81
C ALA A 300 -6.60 -3.23 -4.60
N ALA A 301 -6.85 -4.43 -4.10
CA ALA A 301 -6.66 -5.68 -4.79
C ALA A 301 -8.05 -6.26 -5.12
N VAL A 302 -8.33 -6.48 -6.40
CA VAL A 302 -9.60 -7.05 -6.88
C VAL A 302 -9.32 -8.22 -7.80
N SER A 303 -10.01 -9.34 -7.60
CA SER A 303 -9.96 -10.48 -8.51
C SER A 303 -11.19 -10.50 -9.41
N PHE A 304 -10.99 -10.71 -10.70
CA PHE A 304 -12.04 -11.14 -11.62
C PHE A 304 -11.88 -12.64 -11.87
N CYS A 305 -12.91 -13.40 -11.55
CA CYS A 305 -12.90 -14.87 -11.62
C CYS A 305 -14.27 -15.38 -12.09
N ARG A 306 -14.31 -16.66 -12.46
CA ARG A 306 -15.57 -17.39 -12.60
C ARG A 306 -16.13 -17.64 -11.20
N ALA A 307 -17.45 -17.59 -11.04
CA ALA A 307 -18.11 -17.89 -9.78
C ALA A 307 -18.38 -19.39 -9.65
N SER A 308 -17.78 -20.05 -8.66
CA SER A 308 -18.25 -21.32 -8.09
C SER A 308 -19.14 -21.10 -6.85
N ARG A 309 -19.11 -19.88 -6.28
CA ARG A 309 -19.93 -19.41 -5.16
C ARG A 309 -20.44 -17.99 -5.45
N SER A 310 -21.53 -17.57 -4.78
CA SER A 310 -22.13 -16.25 -4.96
C SER A 310 -21.10 -15.12 -4.90
N CYS A 311 -21.19 -14.17 -5.84
CA CYS A 311 -20.42 -12.93 -5.85
C CYS A 311 -20.46 -12.28 -4.46
N GLY A 312 -19.33 -11.75 -3.98
CA GLY A 312 -19.23 -11.18 -2.63
C GLY A 312 -20.31 -10.13 -2.36
N GLU A 313 -20.75 -10.02 -1.10
CA GLU A 313 -21.69 -8.98 -0.71
C GLU A 313 -21.09 -7.59 -0.94
N PRO A 314 -21.88 -6.59 -1.36
CA PRO A 314 -21.41 -5.22 -1.51
C PRO A 314 -20.71 -4.74 -0.24
N MET A 315 -19.65 -3.96 -0.39
CA MET A 315 -19.02 -3.32 0.76
C MET A 315 -20.01 -2.34 1.40
N THR A 316 -20.45 -2.65 2.62
CA THR A 316 -21.30 -1.82 3.46
C THR A 316 -20.46 -0.83 4.28
N ALA A 317 -21.02 0.34 4.57
CA ALA A 317 -20.40 1.26 5.52
C ALA A 317 -20.45 0.65 6.93
N GLY A 318 -19.33 0.71 7.67
CA GLY A 318 -19.28 0.23 9.05
C GLY A 318 -20.19 1.05 9.96
N THR A 319 -20.94 0.37 10.83
CA THR A 319 -21.80 1.00 11.83
C THR A 319 -20.95 1.43 13.02
N GLN A 320 -20.98 2.72 13.38
CA GLN A 320 -20.33 3.20 14.60
C GLN A 320 -21.09 2.70 15.83
N VAL A 321 -20.49 1.79 16.57
CA VAL A 321 -20.95 1.36 17.91
C VAL A 321 -19.92 1.84 18.92
N GLN A 322 -20.37 2.48 20.00
CA GLN A 322 -19.49 2.85 21.12
C GLN A 322 -18.81 1.61 21.69
N ALA A 323 -17.48 1.64 21.72
CA ALA A 323 -16.70 0.50 22.17
C ALA A 323 -16.65 0.43 23.72
N PRO A 324 -16.81 -0.75 24.32
CA PRO A 324 -16.53 -0.97 25.73
C PRO A 324 -15.01 -0.92 26.02
N ALA A 325 -14.64 -0.97 27.29
CA ALA A 325 -13.23 -1.01 27.72
C ALA A 325 -12.45 -2.17 27.07
N LEU A 326 -11.17 -1.91 26.72
CA LEU A 326 -10.29 -2.88 26.03
C LEU A 326 -10.20 -4.23 26.77
N THR A 327 -10.52 -5.31 26.05
CA THR A 327 -10.38 -6.69 26.54
C THR A 327 -8.92 -7.14 26.61
N GLY A 328 -8.65 -8.25 27.30
CA GLY A 328 -7.31 -8.84 27.36
C GLY A 328 -6.76 -9.22 25.96
N GLU A 329 -7.61 -9.74 25.09
CA GLU A 329 -7.26 -10.08 23.71
C GLU A 329 -6.93 -8.82 22.89
N GLN A 330 -7.77 -7.79 22.97
CA GLN A 330 -7.54 -6.52 22.26
C GLN A 330 -6.23 -5.85 22.69
N LYS A 331 -5.88 -5.92 23.99
CA LYS A 331 -4.60 -5.44 24.51
C LYS A 331 -3.41 -6.19 23.89
N GLN A 332 -3.49 -7.52 23.80
CA GLN A 332 -2.43 -8.33 23.17
C GLN A 332 -2.29 -8.06 21.67
N VAL A 333 -3.40 -7.79 20.97
CA VAL A 333 -3.38 -7.39 19.56
C VAL A 333 -2.60 -6.07 19.38
N LEU A 334 -2.86 -5.06 20.23
CA LEU A 334 -2.17 -3.77 20.17
C LEU A 334 -0.68 -3.88 20.49
N LEU A 335 -0.30 -4.67 21.52
CA LEU A 335 1.11 -4.93 21.86
C LEU A 335 1.83 -5.63 20.71
N SER A 336 1.22 -6.68 20.16
CA SER A 336 1.76 -7.43 19.02
C SER A 336 1.93 -6.53 17.81
N PHE A 337 0.94 -5.66 17.53
CA PHE A 337 1.00 -4.70 16.44
C PHE A 337 2.11 -3.66 16.64
N ALA A 338 2.27 -3.11 17.85
CA ALA A 338 3.35 -2.17 18.16
C ALA A 338 4.73 -2.81 17.95
N ARG A 339 4.94 -4.03 18.46
CA ARG A 339 6.19 -4.79 18.27
C ARG A 339 6.46 -5.03 16.79
N LYS A 340 5.46 -5.56 16.08
CA LYS A 340 5.59 -5.87 14.65
C LYS A 340 5.90 -4.63 13.83
N THR A 341 5.27 -3.50 14.15
CA THR A 341 5.53 -2.21 13.49
C THR A 341 6.98 -1.77 13.64
N ILE A 342 7.55 -1.85 14.85
CA ILE A 342 8.96 -1.52 15.09
C ILE A 342 9.86 -2.51 14.35
N GLN A 343 9.59 -3.81 14.48
CA GLN A 343 10.40 -4.86 13.88
C GLN A 343 10.48 -4.72 12.36
N GLU A 344 9.32 -4.63 11.69
CA GLU A 344 9.26 -4.54 10.24
C GLU A 344 9.95 -3.27 9.74
N TYR A 345 9.71 -2.12 10.39
CA TYR A 345 10.36 -0.89 9.98
C TYR A 345 11.90 -0.96 10.09
N LEU A 346 12.42 -1.61 11.13
CA LEU A 346 13.87 -1.80 11.28
C LEU A 346 14.45 -2.81 10.27
N GLU A 347 13.64 -3.74 9.75
CA GLU A 347 14.05 -4.74 8.76
C GLU A 347 13.95 -4.21 7.32
N THR A 348 12.90 -3.47 7.00
CA THR A 348 12.50 -3.18 5.61
C THR A 348 12.26 -1.68 5.32
N GLU A 349 12.10 -0.86 6.36
CA GLU A 349 11.53 0.51 6.34
C GLU A 349 10.09 0.57 5.78
N THR A 350 9.36 -0.55 5.84
CA THR A 350 7.90 -0.60 5.65
C THR A 350 7.20 -0.84 6.99
N THR A 351 5.87 -0.74 7.01
CA THR A 351 5.10 -0.95 8.23
C THR A 351 3.90 -1.83 7.93
N PRO A 352 3.52 -2.72 8.86
CA PRO A 352 2.40 -3.63 8.65
C PRO A 352 1.09 -2.85 8.54
N LEU A 353 0.22 -3.30 7.64
CA LEU A 353 -1.15 -2.78 7.55
C LEU A 353 -1.98 -3.37 8.70
N PHE A 354 -2.69 -2.52 9.44
CA PHE A 354 -3.61 -2.98 10.49
C PHE A 354 -4.93 -3.44 9.87
N ARG A 355 -5.36 -4.68 10.17
CA ARG A 355 -6.50 -5.33 9.48
C ARG A 355 -7.64 -5.77 10.40
N ARG A 356 -7.68 -5.27 11.64
CA ARG A 356 -8.75 -5.63 12.59
C ARG A 356 -9.84 -4.57 12.55
N ASP A 357 -11.01 -4.96 12.07
CA ASP A 357 -12.22 -4.15 12.07
C ASP A 357 -12.98 -4.34 13.40
N ASP A 358 -12.37 -3.84 14.48
CA ASP A 358 -12.98 -3.81 15.80
C ASP A 358 -13.16 -2.34 16.22
N PRO A 359 -14.37 -1.90 16.59
CA PRO A 359 -14.64 -0.52 17.01
C PRO A 359 -13.69 -0.01 18.09
N ALA A 360 -13.19 -0.87 18.99
CA ALA A 360 -12.25 -0.48 20.04
C ALA A 360 -10.90 0.04 19.51
N PHE A 361 -10.46 -0.47 18.35
CA PHE A 361 -9.24 0.00 17.70
C PHE A 361 -9.46 1.26 16.87
N LEU A 362 -10.70 1.44 16.38
CA LEU A 362 -11.11 2.54 15.52
C LEU A 362 -11.50 3.81 16.29
N GLU A 363 -11.78 3.67 17.59
CA GLU A 363 -12.07 4.79 18.47
C GLU A 363 -10.89 5.77 18.52
N LYS A 364 -11.21 7.06 18.42
CA LYS A 364 -10.21 8.13 18.46
C LYS A 364 -9.79 8.40 19.89
N GLN A 365 -8.51 8.15 20.18
CA GLN A 365 -7.97 8.30 21.53
C GLN A 365 -6.47 8.54 21.49
N GLY A 366 -5.97 9.20 22.54
CA GLY A 366 -4.53 9.35 22.74
C GLY A 366 -3.93 8.05 23.28
N ALA A 367 -2.63 7.86 23.08
CA ALA A 367 -1.89 6.76 23.69
C ALA A 367 -0.41 7.10 23.81
N PHE A 368 0.26 6.46 24.77
CA PHE A 368 1.71 6.42 24.90
C PHE A 368 2.20 5.02 24.63
N VAL A 369 3.36 4.91 23.99
CA VAL A 369 4.09 3.65 23.86
C VAL A 369 5.43 3.81 24.55
N THR A 370 5.66 3.00 25.57
CA THR A 370 6.88 2.98 26.35
C THR A 370 7.66 1.71 26.02
N LEU A 371 8.95 1.88 25.73
CA LEU A 371 9.91 0.81 25.53
C LEU A 371 10.76 0.71 26.79
N LYS A 372 10.86 -0.49 27.36
CA LYS A 372 11.72 -0.78 28.53
C LYS A 372 12.74 -1.85 28.18
N LYS A 373 14.02 -1.62 28.43
CA LYS A 373 15.09 -2.61 28.25
C LYS A 373 15.60 -3.04 29.60
N HIS A 374 15.48 -4.33 29.92
CA HIS A 374 15.82 -4.87 31.24
C HIS A 374 15.18 -4.11 32.41
N GLY A 375 13.94 -3.61 32.23
CA GLY A 375 13.20 -2.84 33.23
C GLY A 375 13.43 -1.32 33.18
N GLU A 376 14.52 -0.87 32.54
CA GLU A 376 14.87 0.55 32.42
C GLU A 376 14.21 1.22 31.21
N LEU A 377 13.90 2.52 31.31
CA LEU A 377 13.31 3.28 30.21
C LEU A 377 14.26 3.32 29.00
N ARG A 378 13.76 2.92 27.82
CA ARG A 378 14.50 2.93 26.53
C ARG A 378 13.89 3.85 25.48
N GLY A 379 12.66 4.29 25.68
CA GLY A 379 11.94 5.27 24.86
C GLY A 379 10.51 5.42 25.34
N CYS A 380 9.95 6.63 25.30
CA CYS A 380 8.54 6.86 25.61
C CYS A 380 8.05 8.14 24.94
N ILE A 381 7.15 7.98 23.98
CA ILE A 381 6.48 9.03 23.24
C ILE A 381 4.99 8.72 23.24
N GLY A 382 4.17 9.78 23.26
CA GLY A 382 2.73 9.64 23.15
C GLY A 382 2.07 10.82 22.46
N ASN A 383 0.83 10.59 22.05
CA ASN A 383 -0.05 11.61 21.52
C ASN A 383 -1.21 11.81 22.50
N MET A 384 -1.40 13.05 22.95
CA MET A 384 -2.49 13.42 23.85
C MET A 384 -3.78 13.75 23.11
N THR A 385 -3.69 14.09 21.83
CA THR A 385 -4.83 14.53 21.03
C THR A 385 -5.58 13.29 20.51
N PRO A 386 -6.90 13.19 20.73
CA PRO A 386 -7.71 12.09 20.22
C PRO A 386 -8.18 12.39 18.79
N ASP A 387 -7.25 12.59 17.86
CA ASP A 387 -7.55 12.91 16.45
C ASP A 387 -7.54 11.66 15.54
N LEU A 388 -6.84 10.61 15.95
CA LEU A 388 -6.63 9.37 15.20
C LEU A 388 -7.17 8.15 15.94
N PRO A 389 -7.57 7.09 15.21
CA PRO A 389 -7.84 5.77 15.77
C PRO A 389 -6.72 5.24 16.67
N LEU A 390 -7.08 4.52 17.75
CA LEU A 390 -6.12 3.97 18.70
C LEU A 390 -4.99 3.19 18.04
N TYR A 391 -5.31 2.29 17.11
CA TYR A 391 -4.28 1.46 16.46
C TYR A 391 -3.24 2.32 15.73
N GLN A 392 -3.66 3.43 15.11
CA GLN A 392 -2.77 4.33 14.40
C GLN A 392 -1.87 5.08 15.37
N VAL A 393 -2.43 5.57 16.49
CA VAL A 393 -1.63 6.20 17.54
C VAL A 393 -0.61 5.21 18.09
N VAL A 394 -1.03 3.99 18.41
CA VAL A 394 -0.12 2.94 18.90
C VAL A 394 1.01 2.66 17.91
N GLY A 395 0.72 2.42 16.63
CA GLY A 395 1.75 2.18 15.61
C GLY A 395 2.72 3.35 15.44
N ARG A 396 2.20 4.58 15.37
CA ARG A 396 3.02 5.80 15.25
C ARG A 396 3.89 6.05 16.47
N MET A 397 3.33 5.90 17.66
CA MET A 397 4.06 6.14 18.90
C MET A 397 5.07 5.03 19.16
N ALA A 398 4.80 3.79 18.72
CA ALA A 398 5.78 2.71 18.76
C ALA A 398 7.03 3.05 17.92
N LEU A 399 6.85 3.51 16.68
CA LEU A 399 7.97 3.97 15.83
C LEU A 399 8.67 5.19 16.42
N SER A 400 7.89 6.18 16.90
CA SER A 400 8.47 7.40 17.48
C SER A 400 9.30 7.09 18.72
N SER A 401 8.82 6.23 19.61
CA SER A 401 9.56 5.77 20.80
C SER A 401 10.83 4.98 20.45
N ALA A 402 10.83 4.25 19.34
CA ALA A 402 11.99 3.49 18.89
C ALA A 402 13.04 4.36 18.15
N LEU A 403 12.61 5.41 17.45
CA LEU A 403 13.46 6.10 16.45
C LEU A 403 13.71 7.58 16.73
N HIS A 404 12.80 8.25 17.45
CA HIS A 404 12.73 9.71 17.52
C HIS A 404 12.67 10.26 18.96
N ASP A 405 12.82 9.42 19.98
CA ASP A 405 13.00 9.88 21.36
C ASP A 405 14.40 10.47 21.54
N SER A 406 14.52 11.80 21.67
CA SER A 406 15.79 12.52 21.72
C SER A 406 16.69 12.14 22.90
N ARG A 407 16.13 11.48 23.92
CA ARG A 407 16.90 11.01 25.09
C ARG A 407 17.72 9.76 24.78
N PHE A 408 17.44 9.06 23.67
CA PHE A 408 18.06 7.79 23.34
C PHE A 408 18.49 7.72 21.86
N PRO A 409 19.53 6.94 21.53
CA PRO A 409 19.83 6.63 20.13
C PRO A 409 18.73 5.75 19.53
N ARG A 410 18.64 5.75 18.19
CA ARG A 410 17.74 4.88 17.42
C ARG A 410 17.90 3.42 17.86
N LEU A 411 16.78 2.74 18.07
CA LEU A 411 16.74 1.32 18.40
C LEU A 411 17.31 0.48 17.25
N SER A 412 18.17 -0.49 17.55
CA SER A 412 18.64 -1.44 16.55
C SER A 412 17.77 -2.70 16.51
N LEU A 413 17.72 -3.38 15.36
CA LEU A 413 16.99 -4.64 15.23
C LEU A 413 17.46 -5.70 16.25
N SER A 414 18.78 -5.77 16.48
CA SER A 414 19.37 -6.70 17.45
C SER A 414 18.98 -6.42 18.91
N GLU A 415 18.65 -5.17 19.22
CA GLU A 415 18.24 -4.72 20.56
C GLU A 415 16.76 -4.98 20.84
N LEU A 416 15.91 -5.04 19.81
CA LEU A 416 14.46 -5.17 19.95
C LEU A 416 14.01 -6.41 20.72
N LYS A 417 14.80 -7.49 20.69
CA LYS A 417 14.55 -8.73 21.44
C LYS A 417 14.62 -8.56 22.96
N ASP A 418 15.35 -7.56 23.44
CA ASP A 418 15.57 -7.28 24.87
C ASP A 418 14.65 -6.16 25.40
N VAL A 419 13.83 -5.59 24.52
CA VAL A 419 12.87 -4.54 24.84
C VAL A 419 11.52 -5.16 25.18
N LYS A 420 10.86 -4.66 26.23
CA LYS A 420 9.44 -4.86 26.52
C LYS A 420 8.64 -3.62 26.16
N ILE A 421 7.49 -3.81 25.55
CA ILE A 421 6.57 -2.75 25.16
C ILE A 421 5.46 -2.63 26.19
N GLU A 422 5.16 -1.39 26.56
CA GLU A 422 4.04 -1.00 27.41
C GLU A 422 3.23 0.07 26.68
N ILE A 423 1.90 -0.06 26.70
CA ILE A 423 0.97 0.86 26.08
C ILE A 423 0.09 1.46 27.17
N SER A 424 -0.02 2.78 27.16
CA SER A 424 -0.96 3.52 27.99
C SER A 424 -2.02 4.15 27.06
N ALA A 425 -3.13 3.46 26.87
CA ALA A 425 -4.26 3.97 26.08
C ALA A 425 -5.09 4.94 26.94
N LEU A 426 -5.31 6.15 26.44
CA LEU A 426 -6.03 7.19 27.18
C LEU A 426 -7.52 7.07 26.93
N THR A 427 -8.33 7.08 27.99
CA THR A 427 -9.79 7.15 27.82
C THR A 427 -10.18 8.49 27.17
N PRO A 428 -11.34 8.57 26.51
CA PRO A 428 -11.88 9.84 26.05
C PRO A 428 -11.90 10.88 27.17
N TYR A 429 -11.57 12.12 26.81
CA TYR A 429 -11.59 13.24 27.73
C TYR A 429 -13.03 13.52 28.20
N GLN A 430 -13.21 13.62 29.51
CA GLN A 430 -14.48 13.96 30.14
C GLN A 430 -14.37 15.34 30.79
N ARG A 431 -15.23 16.27 30.37
CA ARG A 431 -15.37 17.59 30.98
C ARG A 431 -15.77 17.43 32.45
N VAL A 432 -15.08 18.15 33.34
CA VAL A 432 -15.48 18.25 34.75
C VAL A 432 -15.87 19.69 35.07
N ASP A 433 -17.00 19.85 35.77
CA ASP A 433 -17.56 21.16 36.12
C ASP A 433 -16.92 21.74 37.39
N SER A 434 -16.30 20.89 38.22
CA SER A 434 -15.58 21.29 39.42
C SER A 434 -14.30 20.49 39.57
N VAL A 435 -13.25 21.16 40.04
CA VAL A 435 -11.97 20.53 40.41
C VAL A 435 -12.15 19.45 41.47
N ASP A 436 -13.23 19.49 42.26
CA ASP A 436 -13.48 18.49 43.31
C ASP A 436 -13.75 17.08 42.78
N GLN A 437 -14.16 16.98 41.51
CA GLN A 437 -14.37 15.72 40.80
C GLN A 437 -13.05 15.06 40.37
N ILE A 438 -11.94 15.81 40.39
CA ILE A 438 -10.63 15.30 40.00
C ILE A 438 -10.06 14.39 41.09
N ARG A 439 -9.83 13.12 40.75
CA ARG A 439 -9.24 12.13 41.66
C ARG A 439 -7.75 11.99 41.40
N ILE A 440 -6.95 12.39 42.38
CA ILE A 440 -5.48 12.30 42.32
C ILE A 440 -5.05 10.84 42.19
N GLY A 441 -4.10 10.59 41.28
CA GLY A 441 -3.58 9.25 41.00
C GLY A 441 -4.46 8.38 40.12
N GLN A 442 -5.70 8.79 39.83
CA GLN A 442 -6.60 8.09 38.91
C GLN A 442 -6.81 8.88 37.62
N ASP A 443 -7.03 10.18 37.75
CA ASP A 443 -7.38 11.05 36.64
C ASP A 443 -6.16 11.88 36.21
N GLY A 444 -5.83 11.82 34.92
CA GLY A 444 -5.02 12.81 34.23
C GLY A 444 -5.85 14.07 33.99
N VAL A 445 -5.22 15.23 34.00
CA VAL A 445 -5.92 16.52 33.97
C VAL A 445 -5.35 17.40 32.87
N MET A 446 -6.22 17.82 31.96
CA MET A 446 -5.98 18.84 30.95
C MET A 446 -6.64 20.14 31.39
N LEU A 447 -5.85 21.21 31.56
CA LEU A 447 -6.34 22.56 31.79
C LEU A 447 -6.31 23.33 30.48
N LYS A 448 -7.38 24.07 30.18
CA LYS A 448 -7.44 25.04 29.08
C LYS A 448 -7.89 26.40 29.62
N ARG A 449 -7.13 27.45 29.33
CA ARG A 449 -7.49 28.83 29.67
C ARG A 449 -6.86 29.82 28.70
N SER A 450 -7.65 30.75 28.17
CA SER A 450 -7.19 31.86 27.31
C SER A 450 -6.30 31.42 26.13
N GLY A 451 -6.69 30.33 25.44
CA GLY A 451 -5.93 29.77 24.31
C GLY A 451 -4.64 29.01 24.70
N ARG A 452 -4.33 28.90 26.00
CA ARG A 452 -3.22 28.09 26.53
C ARG A 452 -3.75 26.80 27.14
N SER A 453 -2.94 25.75 27.09
CA SER A 453 -3.27 24.48 27.71
C SER A 453 -2.06 23.78 28.29
N ALA A 454 -2.28 22.94 29.28
CA ALA A 454 -1.29 22.03 29.83
C ALA A 454 -1.96 20.74 30.29
N VAL A 455 -1.17 19.68 30.39
CA VAL A 455 -1.67 18.37 30.80
C VAL A 455 -0.69 17.65 31.72
N PHE A 456 -1.23 16.90 32.67
CA PHE A 456 -0.52 15.89 33.46
C PHE A 456 -1.21 14.53 33.35
N LEU A 457 -0.39 13.48 33.32
CA LEU A 457 -0.86 12.09 33.39
C LEU A 457 -1.23 11.71 34.84
N PRO A 458 -2.08 10.69 35.05
CA PRO A 458 -2.55 10.29 36.38
C PRO A 458 -1.43 10.11 37.42
N GLN A 459 -0.28 9.56 36.99
CA GLN A 459 0.84 9.23 37.88
C GLN A 459 1.65 10.43 38.38
N VAL A 460 1.55 11.60 37.74
CA VAL A 460 2.45 12.74 38.03
C VAL A 460 2.25 13.27 39.46
N ALA A 461 1.00 13.52 39.87
CA ALA A 461 0.76 14.07 41.21
C ALA A 461 1.17 13.10 42.34
N PRO A 462 0.84 11.79 42.29
CA PRO A 462 1.35 10.82 43.25
C PRO A 462 2.88 10.74 43.31
N GLU A 463 3.57 10.72 42.16
CA GLU A 463 5.03 10.63 42.11
C GLU A 463 5.73 11.84 42.76
N GLN A 464 5.09 13.01 42.72
CA GLN A 464 5.61 14.24 43.31
C GLN A 464 5.09 14.50 44.73
N GLY A 465 4.15 13.69 45.23
CA GLY A 465 3.48 13.92 46.50
C GLY A 465 2.58 15.17 46.52
N TRP A 466 2.11 15.63 45.35
CA TRP A 466 1.28 16.83 45.24
C TRP A 466 -0.18 16.56 45.64
N THR A 467 -0.76 17.51 46.37
CA THR A 467 -2.20 17.64 46.53
C THR A 467 -2.87 18.08 45.22
N ARG A 468 -4.20 17.98 45.15
CA ARG A 468 -4.98 18.45 43.99
C ARG A 468 -4.68 19.91 43.64
N ASN A 469 -4.68 20.80 44.62
CA ASN A 469 -4.47 22.22 44.38
C ASN A 469 -3.03 22.50 43.90
N GLU A 470 -2.03 21.82 44.48
CA GLU A 470 -0.63 21.95 44.03
C GLU A 470 -0.43 21.40 42.62
N MET A 471 -1.09 20.30 42.27
CA MET A 471 -1.08 19.78 40.90
C MET A 471 -1.66 20.82 39.92
N LEU A 472 -2.80 21.43 40.25
CA LEU A 472 -3.45 22.45 39.43
C LEU A 472 -2.60 23.73 39.32
N ASP A 473 -1.96 24.15 40.42
CA ASP A 473 -1.01 25.26 40.42
C ASP A 473 0.15 25.04 39.44
N ASN A 474 0.71 23.83 39.45
CA ASN A 474 1.79 23.44 38.56
C ASN A 474 1.30 23.26 37.11
N LEU A 475 0.05 22.83 36.90
CA LEU A 475 -0.59 22.77 35.59
C LEU A 475 -0.71 24.17 34.98
N CYS A 476 -1.14 25.16 35.77
CA CYS A 476 -1.16 26.56 35.35
C CYS A 476 0.23 27.07 34.97
N ARG A 477 1.25 26.81 35.81
CA ARG A 477 2.64 27.20 35.50
C ARG A 477 3.12 26.55 34.20
N LYS A 478 2.82 25.27 33.98
CA LYS A 478 3.15 24.54 32.75
C LYS A 478 2.44 25.12 31.53
N ALA A 479 1.21 25.62 31.69
CA ALA A 479 0.49 26.37 30.66
C ALA A 479 1.03 27.81 30.46
N GLY A 480 2.08 28.22 31.21
CA GLY A 480 2.62 29.57 31.17
C GLY A 480 1.71 30.62 31.81
N LEU A 481 0.88 30.23 32.78
CA LEU A 481 -0.09 31.08 33.49
C LEU A 481 0.28 31.21 34.98
N SER A 482 -0.36 32.15 35.70
CA SER A 482 -0.20 32.29 37.16
C SER A 482 -0.67 31.02 37.87
N SER A 483 -0.07 30.65 39.00
CA SER A 483 -0.40 29.37 39.67
C SER A 483 -1.87 29.25 40.07
N ASP A 484 -2.55 30.34 40.38
CA ASP A 484 -3.97 30.35 40.73
C ASP A 484 -4.92 30.41 39.53
N CYS A 485 -4.41 30.23 38.30
CA CYS A 485 -5.22 30.39 37.09
C CYS A 485 -6.41 29.43 36.99
N TRP A 486 -6.40 28.34 37.75
CA TRP A 486 -7.43 27.32 37.73
C TRP A 486 -8.69 27.72 38.51
N LYS A 487 -8.61 28.76 39.35
CA LYS A 487 -9.72 29.19 40.24
C LYS A 487 -10.85 29.92 39.50
N GLU A 488 -10.56 30.54 38.37
CA GLU A 488 -11.56 31.31 37.61
C GLU A 488 -11.31 31.23 36.10
N GLY A 489 -12.34 30.88 35.33
CA GLY A 489 -12.29 30.88 33.86
C GLY A 489 -11.39 29.81 33.23
N ALA A 490 -11.01 28.77 33.98
CA ALA A 490 -10.33 27.59 33.46
C ALA A 490 -11.32 26.47 33.16
N GLU A 491 -11.10 25.75 32.07
CA GLU A 491 -11.82 24.53 31.73
C GLU A 491 -10.93 23.32 32.02
N PHE A 492 -11.55 22.26 32.54
CA PHE A 492 -10.86 21.02 32.89
C PHE A 492 -11.47 19.85 32.15
N ASP A 493 -10.61 19.09 31.48
CA ASP A 493 -10.96 17.78 30.96
C ASP A 493 -10.12 16.73 31.70
N THR A 494 -10.75 15.64 32.14
CA THR A 494 -10.10 14.51 32.80
C THR A 494 -10.08 13.27 31.91
N PHE A 495 -9.08 12.42 32.08
CA PHE A 495 -8.97 11.14 31.39
C PHE A 495 -8.23 10.14 32.26
N GLN A 496 -8.36 8.86 31.97
CA GLN A 496 -7.61 7.79 32.63
C GLN A 496 -6.67 7.11 31.64
N ALA A 497 -5.68 6.39 32.15
CA ALA A 497 -4.77 5.59 31.34
C ALA A 497 -5.01 4.10 31.60
N ILE A 498 -5.41 3.36 30.57
CA ILE A 498 -5.46 1.90 30.58
C ILE A 498 -4.06 1.41 30.22
N ILE A 499 -3.30 0.97 31.22
CA ILE A 499 -1.91 0.54 31.07
C ILE A 499 -1.85 -0.98 30.93
N PHE A 500 -1.10 -1.45 29.94
CA PHE A 500 -0.83 -2.87 29.72
C PHE A 500 0.52 -3.07 29.03
N SER A 501 1.19 -4.18 29.34
CA SER A 501 2.55 -4.46 28.88
C SER A 501 2.72 -5.89 28.41
N GLU A 502 3.78 -6.12 27.64
CA GLU A 502 4.25 -7.46 27.30
C GLU A 502 4.70 -8.24 28.55
N PRO A 503 4.56 -9.57 28.53
CA PRO A 503 4.93 -10.43 29.65
C PRO A 503 6.42 -10.33 30.04
#